data_AF-A0A327VHE0-F1
#
_entry.id   AF-A0A327VHE0-F1
#
_cell.length_a   1.000
_cell.length_b   1.000
_cell.length_c   1.000
_cell.angle_alpha   90.00
_cell.angle_beta   90.00
_cell.angle_gamma   90.00
#
_symmetry.space_group_name_H-M   'P 1'
#
loop_
_entity.id
_entity.type
_entity.pdbx_description
1 polymer ?
#
loop_
_entity_poly.entity_id
_entity_poly.type
_entity_poly.pdbx_seq_one_letter_code
_entity_poly.pdbx_strand_id
1 'polypeptide(L)'
;MLDPTTQGQGEHPPIPPVKVVRGNPTPEELAAALAVVRARAAAAAAEQQGHARGTQEWSDPARTVPRRVPHPGPKAWRTTYWPA
;
A
#
# COMPACT_ATOMS: atom_id res chain seq x y z
N MET A 1 4.30 -44.08 -6.15
CA MET A 1 5.05 -43.94 -4.88
C MET A 1 5.74 -42.57 -4.95
N LEU A 2 5.18 -41.62 -4.19
CA LEU A 2 5.50 -40.19 -3.91
C LEU A 2 6.76 -39.55 -4.56
N ASP A 3 6.83 -38.29 -5.01
CA ASP A 3 5.95 -37.15 -5.33
C ASP A 3 6.84 -36.10 -6.06
N PRO A 4 6.32 -35.24 -6.97
CA PRO A 4 7.08 -34.15 -7.57
C PRO A 4 6.80 -32.81 -6.86
N THR A 5 7.73 -32.26 -6.08
CA THR A 5 7.85 -30.80 -5.82
C THR A 5 9.08 -30.44 -4.99
N THR A 6 10.24 -30.23 -5.64
CA THR A 6 11.23 -29.28 -5.11
C THR A 6 10.74 -27.88 -5.47
N GLN A 7 9.84 -27.36 -4.64
CA GLN A 7 9.48 -25.95 -4.63
C GLN A 7 10.25 -25.31 -3.47
N GLY A 8 11.47 -24.85 -3.76
CA GLY A 8 12.13 -23.83 -2.95
C GLY A 8 11.39 -22.51 -3.12
N GLN A 9 10.25 -22.38 -2.43
CA GLN A 9 9.51 -21.14 -2.29
C GLN A 9 10.24 -20.30 -1.26
N GLY A 10 10.66 -19.09 -1.64
CA GLY A 10 11.47 -18.21 -0.81
C GLY A 10 10.81 -17.90 0.52
N GLU A 11 11.48 -18.24 1.61
CA GLU A 11 11.11 -17.77 2.95
C GLU A 11 11.57 -16.30 3.08
N HIS A 12 10.88 -15.39 2.38
CA HIS A 12 10.87 -14.01 2.81
C HIS A 12 10.17 -14.03 4.18
N PRO A 13 10.82 -13.63 5.29
CA PRO A 13 10.10 -13.55 6.55
C PRO A 13 8.87 -12.68 6.28
N PRO A 14 7.65 -13.16 6.59
CA PRO A 14 6.47 -12.36 6.36
C PRO A 14 6.64 -11.12 7.23
N ILE A 15 6.88 -9.98 6.59
CA ILE A 15 6.62 -8.70 7.23
C ILE A 15 5.17 -8.84 7.70
N PRO A 16 4.87 -8.70 9.00
CA PRO A 16 3.49 -8.81 9.46
C PRO A 16 2.64 -7.89 8.59
N PRO A 17 1.44 -8.32 8.14
CA PRO A 17 0.69 -7.63 7.09
C PRO A 17 0.37 -6.17 7.43
N VAL A 18 0.45 -5.80 8.72
CA VAL A 18 0.35 -4.43 9.22
C VAL A 18 1.34 -4.25 10.38
N LYS A 19 2.00 -3.08 10.45
CA LYS A 19 2.90 -2.68 11.55
C LYS A 19 2.36 -1.42 12.24
N VAL A 20 2.26 -1.45 13.57
CA VAL A 20 2.00 -0.26 14.38
C VAL A 20 3.29 0.55 14.50
N VAL A 21 3.31 1.76 13.94
CA VAL A 21 4.50 2.64 13.97
C VAL A 21 4.53 3.48 15.25
N ARG A 22 3.36 3.78 15.83
CA ARG A 22 3.21 4.61 17.04
C ARG A 22 1.99 4.16 17.84
N GLY A 23 2.10 4.15 19.17
CA GLY A 23 1.05 3.75 20.11
C GLY A 23 1.14 2.29 20.54
N ASN A 24 0.31 1.89 21.51
CA ASN A 24 0.19 0.52 22.00
C ASN A 24 -1.30 0.12 22.03
N PRO A 25 -1.91 -0.13 20.85
CA PRO A 25 -3.33 -0.45 20.78
C PRO A 25 -3.62 -1.76 21.49
N THR A 26 -4.81 -1.90 22.05
CA THR A 26 -5.24 -3.21 22.56
C THR A 26 -5.46 -4.17 21.38
N PRO A 27 -5.42 -5.50 21.62
CA PRO A 27 -5.71 -6.48 20.57
C PRO A 27 -7.07 -6.26 19.90
N GLU A 28 -8.07 -5.80 20.66
CA GLU A 28 -9.42 -5.51 20.20
C GLU A 28 -9.44 -4.31 19.25
N GLU A 29 -8.70 -3.24 19.58
CA GLU A 29 -8.59 -2.06 18.72
C GLU A 29 -7.88 -2.38 17.40
N LEU A 30 -6.82 -3.21 17.45
CA LEU A 30 -6.14 -3.67 16.24
C LEU A 30 -7.07 -4.53 15.38
N ALA A 31 -7.85 -5.43 15.99
CA ALA A 31 -8.84 -6.24 15.29
C ALA A 31 -9.91 -5.37 14.61
N ALA A 32 -10.41 -4.35 15.32
CA ALA A 32 -11.38 -3.40 14.76
C ALA A 32 -10.81 -2.61 13.58
N ALA A 33 -9.57 -2.11 13.70
CA ALA A 33 -8.90 -1.40 12.62
C ALA A 33 -8.72 -2.29 11.38
N LEU A 34 -8.29 -3.54 11.57
CA LEU A 34 -8.14 -4.51 10.48
C LEU A 34 -9.48 -4.85 9.83
N ALA A 35 -10.56 -4.96 10.60
CA ALA A 35 -11.90 -5.20 10.06
C ALA A 35 -12.35 -4.06 9.12
N VAL A 36 -12.15 -2.80 9.52
CA VAL A 36 -12.49 -1.63 8.69
C VAL A 36 -11.65 -1.59 7.41
N VAL A 37 -10.33 -1.82 7.50
CA VAL A 37 -9.44 -1.84 6.34
C VAL A 37 -9.88 -2.91 5.34
N ARG A 38 -10.19 -4.12 5.81
CA ARG A 38 -10.66 -5.23 4.95
C ARG A 38 -12.02 -4.93 4.33
N ALA A 39 -12.96 -4.38 5.09
CA ALA A 39 -14.28 -4.01 4.58
C ALA A 39 -14.18 -2.97 3.45
N ARG A 40 -13.33 -1.96 3.61
CA ARG A 40 -13.08 -0.95 2.56
C ARG A 40 -12.41 -1.56 1.33
N ALA A 41 -11.43 -2.44 1.52
CA ALA A 41 -10.77 -3.13 0.41
C ALA A 41 -11.77 -4.00 -0.39
N ALA A 42 -12.67 -4.71 0.29
CA ALA A 42 -13.71 -5.51 -0.35
C ALA A 42 -14.74 -4.65 -1.10
N ALA A 43 -15.19 -3.54 -0.51
CA ALA A 43 -16.11 -2.60 -1.15
C ALA A 43 -15.48 -2.01 -2.42
N ALA A 44 -14.22 -1.57 -2.33
CA ALA A 44 -13.48 -1.13 -3.50
C ALA A 44 -13.43 -2.25 -4.55
N ALA A 45 -13.01 -3.47 -4.18
CA ALA A 45 -12.92 -4.61 -5.11
C ALA A 45 -14.24 -4.90 -5.85
N ALA A 46 -15.38 -4.69 -5.19
CA ALA A 46 -16.69 -4.81 -5.81
C ALA A 46 -16.96 -3.69 -6.84
N GLU A 47 -16.63 -2.43 -6.54
CA GLU A 47 -16.79 -1.31 -7.49
C GLU A 47 -15.99 -1.49 -8.79
N GLN A 48 -14.87 -2.21 -8.70
CA GLN A 48 -13.91 -2.38 -9.80
C GLN A 48 -14.38 -3.41 -10.82
N GLN A 49 -15.31 -4.28 -10.45
CA GLN A 49 -15.94 -5.24 -11.35
C GLN A 49 -16.91 -4.56 -12.33
N GLY A 50 -17.27 -3.28 -12.10
CA GLY A 50 -18.21 -2.52 -12.93
C GLY A 50 -17.60 -1.56 -13.96
N HIS A 51 -16.30 -1.21 -13.87
CA HIS A 51 -15.70 -0.18 -14.72
C HIS A 51 -14.25 -0.52 -15.11
N ALA A 52 -13.90 -0.32 -16.38
CA ALA A 52 -12.51 -0.33 -16.83
C ALA A 52 -11.75 0.78 -16.10
N ARG A 53 -10.97 0.35 -15.11
CA ARG A 53 -10.33 1.24 -14.18
C ARG A 53 -9.23 2.00 -14.90
N GLY A 54 -9.42 3.30 -15.13
CA GLY A 54 -8.30 4.18 -15.45
C GLY A 54 -7.19 3.94 -14.41
N THR A 55 -5.95 3.82 -14.87
CA THR A 55 -4.80 3.67 -13.98
C THR A 55 -4.88 4.74 -12.91
N GLN A 56 -4.94 4.32 -11.64
CA GLN A 56 -4.92 5.27 -10.51
C GLN A 56 -3.68 6.13 -10.70
N GLU A 57 -3.83 7.44 -10.86
CA GLU A 57 -2.70 8.34 -11.20
C GLU A 57 -1.52 8.21 -10.24
N TRP A 58 -1.78 7.77 -9.01
CA TRP A 58 -0.79 7.53 -7.96
C TRP A 58 -0.07 6.17 -8.09
N SER A 59 -0.69 5.19 -8.73
CA SER A 59 -0.16 3.84 -8.93
C SER A 59 0.45 3.63 -10.33
N ASP A 60 0.56 4.69 -11.14
CA ASP A 60 1.18 4.61 -12.46
C ASP A 60 2.64 4.13 -12.35
N PRO A 61 3.00 2.96 -12.93
CA PRO A 61 4.37 2.44 -12.90
C PRO A 61 5.41 3.42 -13.45
N ALA A 62 5.02 4.33 -14.35
CA ALA A 62 5.91 5.37 -14.87
C ALA A 62 6.44 6.29 -13.75
N ARG A 63 5.75 6.37 -12.60
CA ARG A 63 6.20 7.13 -11.42
C ARG A 63 7.23 6.41 -10.56
N THR A 64 7.36 5.10 -10.71
CA THR A 64 8.38 4.27 -10.01
C THR A 64 9.71 4.28 -10.77
N VAL A 65 9.71 4.68 -12.05
CA VAL A 65 10.93 4.82 -12.84
C VAL A 65 11.80 5.94 -12.24
N PRO A 66 13.07 5.65 -11.86
CA PRO A 66 13.97 6.65 -11.33
C PRO A 66 14.16 7.80 -12.33
N ARG A 67 13.68 8.99 -11.97
CA ARG A 67 13.90 10.22 -12.73
C ARG A 67 14.71 11.18 -11.88
N ARG A 68 15.54 12.00 -12.52
CA ARG A 68 16.23 13.10 -11.84
C ARG A 68 15.20 14.02 -11.19
N VAL A 69 15.12 13.98 -9.87
CA VAL A 69 14.28 14.89 -9.10
C VAL A 69 14.96 16.27 -9.08
N PRO A 70 14.21 17.38 -9.28
CA PRO A 70 14.76 18.71 -9.07
C PRO A 70 15.28 18.83 -7.64
N HIS A 71 16.46 19.46 -7.47
CA HIS A 71 17.00 19.69 -6.14
C HIS A 71 16.11 20.72 -5.43
N PRO A 72 15.57 20.43 -4.24
CA PRO A 72 14.73 21.38 -3.53
C PRO A 72 15.57 22.62 -3.19
N GLY A 73 15.12 23.80 -3.63
CA GLY A 73 15.74 25.06 -3.24
C GLY A 73 15.43 25.43 -1.78
N PRO A 74 16.11 26.44 -1.21
CA PRO A 74 15.97 26.85 0.20
C PRO A 74 14.54 27.18 0.68
N LYS A 75 13.58 27.38 -0.23
CA LYS A 75 12.17 27.66 0.06
C LYS A 75 11.19 26.59 -0.43
N ALA A 76 11.68 25.47 -0.97
CA ALA A 76 10.85 24.48 -1.67
C ALA A 76 9.71 23.89 -0.81
N TRP A 77 9.94 23.74 0.50
CA TRP A 77 8.94 23.19 1.44
C TRP A 77 8.01 24.26 2.03
N ARG A 78 8.41 25.53 2.02
CA ARG A 78 7.58 26.64 2.53
C ARG A 78 6.44 27.02 1.58
N THR A 79 6.54 26.65 0.30
CA THR A 79 5.55 26.97 -0.73
C THR A 79 4.68 25.76 -1.12
N THR A 80 4.73 24.65 -0.38
CA THR A 80 3.91 23.44 -0.67
C THR A 80 2.43 23.62 -0.29
N TYR A 81 2.01 24.83 0.08
CA TYR A 81 0.61 25.14 0.35
C TYR A 81 -0.18 25.22 -0.97
N TRP A 82 -1.16 24.35 -1.11
CA TRP A 82 -2.18 24.44 -2.14
C TRP A 82 -3.44 25.04 -1.49
N PRO A 83 -3.81 26.32 -1.75
CA PRO A 83 -5.15 26.78 -1.43
C PRO A 83 -6.15 26.03 -2.33
N ALA A 84 -7.21 25.53 -1.72
CA ALA A 84 -8.32 24.84 -2.39
C ALA A 84 -9.02 25.75 -3.41
#